data_AF-A0A661Y3R0-F1
#
_entry.id   AF-A0A661Y3R0-F1
#
_cell.length_a   1.000
_cell.length_b   1.000
_cell.length_c   1.000
_cell.angle_alpha   90.00
_cell.angle_beta   90.00
_cell.angle_gamma   90.00
#
_symmetry.space_group_name_H-M   'P 1'
#
loop_
_entity.id
_entity.type
_entity.pdbx_description
1 polymer ?
#
loop_
_entity_poly.entity_id
_entity_poly.type
_entity_poly.pdbx_seq_one_letter_code
_entity_poly.pdbx_strand_id
1 'polypeptide(L)' 'MAKNLVIVESPAKAKTIEQFLGSDFKVASSFGHITDLPAKELGVDV' A
#
# COMPACT_ATOMS: atom_id res chain seq x y z
N MET A 1 12.77 -2.19 -19.41
CA MET A 1 13.22 -2.27 -18.00
C MET A 1 12.00 -2.52 -17.14
N ALA A 2 12.08 -3.40 -16.13
CA ALA A 2 10.98 -3.56 -15.18
C ALA A 2 10.86 -2.29 -14.33
N LYS A 3 9.65 -1.74 -14.17
CA LYS A 3 9.41 -0.58 -13.33
C LYS A 3 9.43 -1.00 -11.86
N ASN A 4 10.06 -0.20 -11.00
CA ASN A 4 10.07 -0.44 -9.56
C ASN A 4 8.67 -0.20 -8.98
N LEU A 5 8.19 -1.07 -8.10
CA LEU A 5 6.89 -0.94 -7.46
C LEU A 5 7.04 -0.27 -6.08
N VAL A 6 6.25 0.78 -5.84
CA VAL A 6 6.13 1.44 -4.53
C VAL A 6 4.67 1.32 -4.08
N ILE A 7 4.46 0.79 -2.87
CA ILE A 7 3.12 0.65 -2.28
C ILE A 7 2.99 1.66 -1.12
N VAL A 8 1.89 2.39 -1.09
CA VAL A 8 1.57 3.40 -0.06
C VAL A 8 0.16 3.19 0.48
N GLU A 9 -0.18 3.75 1.64
CA GLU A 9 -1.46 3.43 2.29
C GLU A 9 -2.70 4.02 1.57
N SER A 10 -2.56 5.18 0.93
CA SER A 10 -3.70 5.97 0.46
C SER A 10 -3.56 6.46 -0.98
N PRO A 11 -4.68 6.62 -1.71
CA PRO A 11 -4.64 7.05 -3.11
C PRO A 11 -4.06 8.46 -3.29
N ALA A 12 -4.26 9.35 -2.31
CA ALA A 12 -3.72 10.70 -2.36
C ALA A 12 -2.19 10.70 -2.33
N LYS A 13 -1.58 9.91 -1.43
CA LYS A 13 -0.11 9.74 -1.38
C LYS A 13 0.42 9.15 -2.67
N ALA A 14 -0.27 8.17 -3.26
CA ALA A 14 0.16 7.54 -4.50
C ALA A 14 0.30 8.56 -5.64
N LYS A 15 -0.73 9.41 -5.83
CA LYS A 15 -0.71 10.49 -6.83
C LYS A 15 0.41 11.48 -6.60
N THR A 16 0.63 11.91 -5.35
CA THR A 16 1.69 12.86 -5.02
C THR A 16 3.09 12.27 -5.23
N ILE A 17 3.33 11.02 -4.83
CA ILE A 17 4.64 10.38 -4.95
C ILE A 17 4.95 10.03 -6.42
N GLU A 18 3.94 9.63 -7.21
CA GLU A 18 4.12 9.36 -8.64
C GLU A 18 4.59 10.61 -9.40
N GLN A 19 4.15 11.80 -9.00
CA GLN A 19 4.63 13.07 -9.56
C GLN A 19 6.12 13.33 -9.25
N PHE A 20 6.63 12.85 -8.12
CA PHE A 20 8.03 13.04 -7.73
C PHE A 20 8.97 11.99 -8.34
N LEU A 21 8.54 10.73 -8.40
CA LEU A 21 9.38 9.61 -8.85
C LEU A 21 9.35 9.42 -10.38
N GLY A 22 8.31 9.89 -11.05
CA GLY A 22 8.19 9.82 -12.50
C GLY A 22 8.01 8.39 -13.02
N SER A 23 8.28 8.21 -14.32
CA SER A 23 7.85 7.04 -15.09
C SER A 23 8.60 5.73 -14.79
N ASP A 24 9.71 5.80 -14.06
CA ASP A 24 10.54 4.66 -13.69
C ASP A 24 9.92 3.84 -12.55
N PHE A 25 8.97 4.44 -11.83
CA PHE A 25 8.25 3.80 -10.74
C PHE A 25 6.78 3.60 -11.10
N LYS A 26 6.20 2.53 -10.56
CA LYS A 26 4.76 2.33 -10.47
C LYS A 26 4.38 2.52 -9.01
N VAL A 27 3.52 3.50 -8.72
CA VAL A 27 3.07 3.77 -7.35
C VAL A 27 1.62 3.28 -7.19
N ALA A 28 1.36 2.44 -6.19
CA ALA A 28 0.05 1.85 -5.94
C ALA A 28 -0.40 2.08 -4.49
N SER A 29 -1.70 2.27 -4.28
CA SER A 29 -2.29 2.40 -2.96
C SER A 29 -2.76 1.04 -2.43
N SER A 30 -2.50 0.72 -1.15
CA SER A 30 -3.09 -0.42 -0.46
C SER A 30 -4.53 -0.18 -0.01
N PHE A 31 -4.97 1.09 -0.02
CA PHE A 31 -6.28 1.52 0.48
C PHE A 31 -6.47 1.20 1.98
N GLY A 32 -5.38 1.24 2.75
CA GLY A 32 -5.35 0.91 4.17
C GLY A 32 -4.83 -0.49 4.46
N HIS A 33 -5.30 -1.09 5.56
CA HIS A 33 -4.90 -2.44 5.97
C HIS A 33 -5.44 -3.50 5.01
N ILE A 34 -4.57 -4.43 4.62
CA ILE A 34 -4.91 -5.58 3.76
C ILE A 34 -5.27 -6.81 4.61
N THR A 35 -4.73 -6.86 5.83
CA THR A 35 -4.89 -7.99 6.74
C THR A 35 -5.07 -7.46 8.15
N ASP A 36 -5.97 -8.09 8.88
CA ASP A 36 -6.23 -7.83 10.28
C ASP A 36 -6.54 -9.15 10.98
N LEU A 37 -6.49 -9.15 12.31
CA LEU A 37 -6.97 -10.26 13.12
C LEU A 37 -8.51 -10.35 13.02
N PRO A 38 -9.11 -11.49 13.43
CA PRO A 38 -10.56 -11.63 13.49
C PRO A 38 -11.19 -10.50 14.32
N ALA A 39 -12.12 -9.76 13.72
CA ALA A 39 -12.69 -8.56 14.34
C ALA A 39 -13.54 -8.83 15.61
N LYS A 40 -13.95 -10.07 15.84
CA LYS A 40 -14.90 -10.45 16.90
C LYS A 40 -14.43 -11.64 17.74
N GLU A 41 -13.24 -12.17 17.50
CA GLU A 41 -12.73 -13.36 18.16
C GLU A 41 -11.26 -13.17 18.55
N LEU A 42 -10.82 -13.89 19.59
CA LEU A 42 -9.43 -13.83 20.01
C LEU A 42 -8.56 -14.51 18.93
N GLY A 43 -7.87 -13.71 18.13
CA GLY A 43 -7.00 -14.17 17.03
C GLY A 43 -5.64 -14.70 17.47
N VAL A 44 -5.46 -14.99 18.76
CA VAL A 44 -4.21 -15.45 19.35
C VAL A 44 -4.50 -16.63 20.28
N ASP A 45 -3.66 -17.64 20.22
CA ASP A 45 -3.64 -18.75 21.17
C ASP A 45 -2.66 -18.41 22.32
N VAL A 46 -3.01 -18.76 23.56
CA VAL A 46 -2.31 -18.32 24.78
C VAL A 46 -1.71 -19.50 25.53
#